data_AF-A0A0L6W8F6-F1
#
_entry.id   AF-A0A0L6W8F6-F1
#
_cell.length_a   1.000
_cell.length_b   1.000
_cell.length_c   1.000
_cell.angle_alpha   90.00
_cell.angle_beta   90.00
_cell.angle_gamma   90.00
#
_symmetry.space_group_name_H-M   'P 1'
#
loop_
_entity.id
_entity.type
_entity.pdbx_description
1 polymer ?
#
loop_
_entity_poly.entity_id
_entity_poly.type
_entity_poly.pdbx_seq_one_letter_code
_entity_poly.pdbx_strand_id
1 'polypeptide(L)'
;MAHIILRVLREYRPMAYYTLAAFLFVLSQLTWFLLGKVLCTASNQCIDGLFLAVILETAAIGVLFLAWKSITEDSWDDGQQQHTQHTFVVVWLYRQF
;
A
#
# COMPACT_ATOMS: atom_id res chain seq x y z
N MET A 1 2.86 -2.56 17.80
CA MET A 1 2.43 -1.31 17.14
C MET A 1 0.93 -1.22 16.90
N ALA A 2 0.22 -2.32 16.59
CA ALA A 2 -1.25 -2.34 16.47
C ALA A 2 -2.01 -1.77 17.68
N HIS A 3 -1.50 -1.98 18.90
CA HIS A 3 -2.09 -1.44 20.12
C HIS A 3 -2.19 0.10 20.10
N ILE A 4 -1.18 0.80 19.57
CA ILE A 4 -1.16 2.27 19.52
C ILE A 4 -2.24 2.75 18.55
N ILE A 5 -2.31 2.15 17.37
CA ILE A 5 -3.25 2.53 16.31
C ILE A 5 -4.71 2.30 16.75
N LEU A 6 -5.00 1.13 17.32
CA LEU A 6 -6.36 0.75 17.72
C LEU A 6 -6.85 1.44 19.00
N ARG A 7 -5.97 1.67 19.99
CA ARG A 7 -6.36 2.28 21.27
C ARG A 7 -6.24 3.80 21.30
N VAL A 8 -5.21 4.36 20.68
CA VAL A 8 -4.93 5.80 20.75
C VAL A 8 -5.65 6.56 19.63
N LEU A 9 -5.62 6.03 18.40
CA LEU A 9 -6.18 6.70 17.22
C LEU A 9 -7.62 6.29 16.89
N ARG A 10 -8.07 5.10 17.30
CA ARG A 10 -9.41 4.54 16.98
C ARG A 10 -9.75 4.50 15.48
N GLU A 11 -8.75 4.58 14.61
CA GLU A 11 -8.87 4.50 13.16
C GLU A 11 -8.69 3.04 12.69
N TYR A 12 -9.76 2.39 12.23
CA TYR A 12 -9.71 0.98 11.81
C TYR A 12 -9.38 0.80 10.32
N ARG A 13 -9.56 1.86 9.51
CA ARG A 13 -9.29 1.84 8.05
C ARG A 13 -7.87 1.38 7.68
N PRO A 14 -6.77 1.90 8.27
CA PRO A 14 -5.42 1.48 7.90
C PRO A 14 -5.15 0.01 8.26
N MET A 15 -5.74 -0.48 9.35
CA MET A 15 -5.59 -1.88 9.80
C MET A 15 -6.23 -2.87 8.81
N ALA A 16 -7.33 -2.50 8.16
CA ALA A 16 -7.95 -3.32 7.13
C ALA A 16 -7.04 -3.50 5.91
N TYR A 17 -6.38 -2.43 5.43
CA TYR A 17 -5.45 -2.51 4.31
C TYR A 17 -4.22 -3.36 4.63
N TYR A 18 -3.64 -3.23 5.84
CA TYR A 18 -2.52 -4.09 6.26
C TYR A 18 -2.91 -5.57 6.35
N THR A 19 -4.10 -5.87 6.84
CA THR A 19 -4.61 -7.24 6.93
C THR A 19 -4.79 -7.84 5.53
N LEU A 20 -5.37 -7.07 4.60
CA LEU A 20 -5.52 -7.46 3.21
C LEU A 20 -4.16 -7.71 2.53
N ALA A 21 -3.19 -6.81 2.72
CA ALA A 21 -1.85 -6.97 2.16
C ALA A 21 -1.15 -8.25 2.68
N ALA A 22 -1.26 -8.53 3.97
CA ALA A 22 -0.70 -9.75 4.56
C ALA A 22 -1.36 -11.02 4.01
N PHE A 23 -2.68 -11.00 3.82
CA PHE A 23 -3.43 -12.11 3.23
C PHE A 23 -3.02 -12.39 1.77
N LEU A 24 -2.92 -11.33 0.94
CA LEU A 24 -2.46 -11.44 -0.45
C LEU A 24 -1.02 -12.00 -0.53
N PHE A 25 -0.15 -11.56 0.37
CA PHE A 25 1.22 -12.06 0.44
C PHE A 25 1.26 -13.56 0.76
N VAL A 26 0.50 -14.02 1.75
CA VAL A 26 0.42 -15.45 2.10
C VAL A 26 -0.16 -16.27 0.94
N LEU A 27 -1.18 -15.77 0.25
CA LEU A 27 -1.74 -16.40 -0.95
C LEU A 27 -0.71 -16.54 -2.08
N SER A 28 0.19 -15.56 -2.27
CA SER A 28 1.30 -15.68 -3.23
C SER A 28 2.23 -16.84 -2.89
N GLN A 29 2.60 -16.97 -1.62
CA GLN A 29 3.46 -18.06 -1.16
C GLN A 29 2.78 -19.43 -1.33
N LEU A 30 1.48 -19.53 -1.04
CA LEU A 30 0.67 -20.73 -1.30
C LEU A 30 0.57 -21.07 -2.78
N THR A 31 0.40 -20.06 -3.64
CA THR A 31 0.31 -20.24 -5.10
C THR A 31 1.63 -20.77 -5.65
N TRP A 32 2.75 -20.26 -5.16
CA TRP A 32 4.06 -20.76 -5.54
C TRP A 32 4.29 -22.22 -5.10
N PHE A 33 3.84 -22.59 -3.89
CA PHE A 33 4.09 -23.92 -3.33
C PHE A 33 3.11 -25.02 -3.79
N LEU A 34 1.81 -24.73 -3.89
CA LEU A 34 0.77 -25.73 -4.21
C LEU A 34 0.35 -25.74 -5.68
N LEU A 35 0.24 -24.56 -6.31
CA LEU A 35 -0.42 -24.43 -7.61
C LEU A 35 0.47 -24.84 -8.79
N GLY A 36 1.79 -24.98 -8.58
CA GLY A 36 2.72 -25.42 -9.64
C GLY A 36 2.28 -26.72 -10.35
N LYS A 37 1.87 -27.75 -9.60
CA LYS A 37 1.37 -29.01 -10.21
C LYS A 37 -0.05 -28.90 -10.76
N VAL A 38 -0.93 -28.18 -10.06
CA VAL A 38 -2.36 -28.08 -10.44
C VAL A 38 -2.55 -27.25 -11.71
N LEU A 39 -1.84 -26.13 -11.84
CA LEU A 39 -1.87 -25.31 -13.06
C LEU A 39 -1.19 -26.01 -14.24
N CYS A 40 -0.12 -26.76 -14.00
CA CYS A 40 0.57 -27.50 -15.06
C CYS A 40 -0.36 -28.51 -15.75
N THR A 41 -1.17 -29.24 -14.96
CA THR A 41 -2.20 -30.17 -15.48
C THR A 41 -3.44 -29.46 -16.02
N ALA A 42 -3.87 -28.35 -15.41
CA ALA A 42 -5.08 -27.63 -15.83
C ALA A 42 -4.90 -26.76 -17.09
N SER A 43 -3.69 -26.22 -17.30
CA SER A 43 -3.39 -25.25 -18.37
C SER A 43 -2.68 -25.86 -19.59
N ASN A 44 -2.53 -27.19 -19.66
CA ASN A 44 -1.69 -27.86 -20.68
C ASN A 44 -0.29 -27.20 -20.79
N GLN A 45 0.35 -26.92 -19.66
CA GLN A 45 1.70 -26.31 -19.58
C GLN A 45 1.85 -24.90 -20.20
N CYS A 46 0.78 -24.17 -20.46
CA CYS A 46 0.88 -22.83 -21.08
C CYS A 46 1.20 -21.72 -20.07
N ILE A 47 0.79 -21.87 -18.81
CA ILE A 47 0.93 -20.86 -17.75
C ILE A 47 1.48 -21.49 -16.47
N ASP A 48 2.55 -20.91 -15.92
CA ASP A 48 3.19 -21.35 -14.68
C ASP A 48 2.58 -20.67 -13.45
N GLY A 49 2.55 -21.41 -12.32
CA GLY A 49 2.13 -20.86 -11.02
C GLY A 49 2.96 -19.65 -10.55
N LEU A 50 4.17 -19.49 -11.09
CA LEU A 50 5.03 -18.34 -10.81
C LEU A 50 4.44 -17.02 -11.35
N PHE A 51 3.79 -17.05 -12.51
CA PHE A 51 3.19 -15.85 -13.10
C PHE A 51 2.06 -15.31 -12.21
N LEU A 52 1.22 -16.21 -11.72
CA LEU A 52 0.13 -15.85 -10.81
C LEU A 52 0.68 -15.36 -9.46
N ALA A 53 1.72 -16.00 -8.92
CA ALA A 53 2.37 -15.57 -7.69
C ALA A 53 2.93 -14.13 -7.81
N VAL A 54 3.56 -13.78 -8.93
CA VAL A 54 4.09 -12.42 -9.16
C VAL A 54 2.98 -11.37 -9.24
N ILE A 55 1.84 -11.69 -9.88
CA ILE A 55 0.69 -10.78 -9.93
C ILE A 55 0.14 -10.53 -8.52
N LEU A 56 -0.03 -11.58 -7.72
CA LEU A 56 -0.52 -11.45 -6.35
C LEU A 56 0.47 -10.69 -5.45
N GLU A 57 1.78 -10.89 -5.62
CA GLU A 57 2.80 -10.14 -4.86
C GLU A 57 2.82 -8.67 -5.24
N THR A 58 2.71 -8.36 -6.53
CA THR A 58 2.61 -6.97 -7.00
C THR A 58 1.35 -6.29 -6.45
N ALA A 59 0.23 -7.03 -6.38
CA ALA A 59 -0.99 -6.54 -5.76
C ALA A 59 -0.84 -6.34 -4.25
N ALA A 60 -0.11 -7.22 -3.54
CA ALA A 60 0.18 -7.08 -2.11
C ALA A 60 0.99 -5.80 -1.83
N ILE A 61 2.01 -5.52 -2.63
CA ILE A 61 2.80 -4.29 -2.55
C ILE A 61 1.93 -3.07 -2.88
N GLY A 62 1.03 -3.16 -3.87
CA GLY A 62 0.08 -2.11 -4.19
C GLY A 62 -0.86 -1.75 -3.04
N VAL A 63 -1.43 -2.76 -2.36
CA VAL A 63 -2.28 -2.55 -1.17
C VAL A 63 -1.46 -1.96 -0.02
N LEU A 64 -0.21 -2.39 0.16
CA LEU A 64 0.69 -1.82 1.16
C LEU A 64 0.99 -0.34 0.87
N PHE A 65 1.17 0.03 -0.40
CA PHE A 65 1.35 1.41 -0.82
C PHE A 65 0.10 2.26 -0.53
N LEU A 66 -1.10 1.74 -0.80
CA LEU A 66 -2.35 2.41 -0.44
C LEU A 66 -2.52 2.58 1.07
N ALA A 67 -2.15 1.55 1.85
CA ALA A 67 -2.13 1.64 3.32
C ALA A 67 -1.18 2.75 3.78
N TRP A 68 0.00 2.85 3.18
CA TRP A 68 0.95 3.91 3.48
C TRP A 68 0.38 5.29 3.12
N LYS A 69 -0.16 5.46 1.91
CA LYS A 69 -0.80 6.72 1.50
C LYS A 69 -1.94 7.13 2.43
N SER A 70 -2.74 6.19 2.92
CA SER A 70 -3.85 6.51 3.85
C SER A 70 -3.36 7.20 5.12
N ILE A 71 -2.19 6.83 5.63
CA ILE A 71 -1.59 7.43 6.83
C ILE A 71 -1.02 8.83 6.53
N THR A 72 -0.48 9.05 5.33
CA THR A 72 0.12 10.32 4.94
C THR A 72 -0.88 11.36 4.45
N GLU A 73 -2.01 10.98 3.86
CA GLU A 73 -3.02 11.96 3.40
C GLU A 73 -3.85 12.54 4.53
N ASP A 74 -4.20 11.75 5.56
CA ASP A 74 -4.94 12.25 6.74
C ASP A 74 -4.16 13.33 7.52
N SER A 75 -2.85 13.49 7.28
CA SER A 75 -2.00 14.46 8.00
C SER A 75 -1.64 15.72 7.21
N TRP A 76 -1.98 15.81 5.91
CA TRP A 76 -1.52 16.89 5.04
C TRP A 76 -2.64 17.81 4.52
N ASP A 77 -3.91 17.40 4.59
CA ASP A 77 -5.04 18.22 4.11
C ASP A 77 -5.28 19.48 4.96
N ASP A 78 -4.94 19.43 6.26
CA ASP A 78 -5.00 20.60 7.15
C ASP A 78 -3.86 21.62 6.90
N GLY A 79 -2.80 21.21 6.18
CA GLY A 79 -1.60 22.03 5.95
C GLY A 79 -1.55 22.75 4.61
N GLN A 80 -2.36 22.34 3.62
CA GLN A 80 -2.29 22.90 2.26
C GLN A 80 -2.92 24.30 2.15
N GLN A 81 -3.72 24.76 3.12
CA GLN A 81 -4.16 26.16 3.16
C GLN A 81 -3.12 27.10 3.81
N GLN A 82 -2.27 26.62 4.72
CA GLN A 82 -1.30 27.48 5.43
C GLN A 82 0.12 27.45 4.85
N HIS A 83 0.62 26.35 4.28
CA HIS A 83 2.02 26.30 3.83
C HIS A 83 2.28 26.96 2.46
N THR A 84 1.27 27.03 1.59
CA THR A 84 1.37 27.70 0.28
C THR A 84 1.45 29.23 0.43
N GLN A 85 0.78 29.82 1.43
CA GLN A 85 0.84 31.28 1.69
C GLN A 85 2.22 31.70 2.22
N HIS A 86 2.79 30.97 3.18
CA HIS A 86 4.06 31.34 3.80
C HIS A 86 5.26 31.16 2.85
N THR A 87 5.26 30.13 2.00
CA THR A 87 6.35 29.93 1.02
C THR A 87 6.30 30.99 -0.08
N PHE A 88 5.11 31.38 -0.54
CA PHE A 88 4.96 32.37 -1.61
C PHE A 88 5.42 33.78 -1.18
N VAL A 89 5.10 34.20 0.05
CA VAL A 89 5.55 35.51 0.60
C VAL A 89 7.07 35.55 0.79
N VAL A 90 7.67 34.48 1.32
CA VAL A 90 9.13 34.42 1.54
C VAL A 90 9.90 34.41 0.21
N VAL A 91 9.40 33.67 -0.80
CA VAL A 91 10.00 33.65 -2.13
C VAL A 91 9.82 34.99 -2.87
N TRP A 92 8.70 35.70 -2.67
CA TRP A 92 8.50 37.06 -3.21
C TRP A 92 9.44 38.08 -2.54
N LEU A 93 9.62 38.02 -1.22
CA LEU A 93 10.48 38.96 -0.48
C LEU A 93 11.96 38.80 -0.87
N TYR A 94 12.43 37.56 -1.08
CA TYR A 94 13.82 37.28 -1.47
C TYR A 94 14.12 37.61 -2.94
N ARG A 95 13.10 37.89 -3.76
CA ARG A 95 13.25 38.27 -5.17
C ARG A 95 13.14 39.78 -5.40
N GLN A 96 12.83 40.55 -4.35
CA GLN A 96 12.69 42.01 -4.36
C GLN A 96 13.93 42.72 -3.76
N PHE A 97 14.88 41.98 -3.19
CA PHE A 97 16.18 42.45 -2.68
C PHE A 97 17.31 41.72 -3.39
#